data_AF-A0A1B7NF30-F1
#
_entry.id   AF-A0A1B7NF30-F1
#
_cell.length_a   1.000
_cell.length_b   1.000
_cell.length_c   1.000
_cell.angle_alpha   90.00
_cell.angle_beta   90.00
_cell.angle_gamma   90.00
#
_symmetry.space_group_name_H-M   'P 1'
#
loop_
_entity.id
_entity.type
_entity.pdbx_description
1 polymer ?
#
loop_
_entity_poly.entity_id
_entity_poly.type
_entity_poly.pdbx_seq_one_letter_code
_entity_poly.pdbx_strand_id
1 'polypeptide(L)'
;MNMARRTRPDAEGDTDSLKENSVLPNGLNEAQAKVKQEKVKGEKGKGKATRIEPEATDEEPDHTQAVDNTNADDDADADADPENEEGSPRSRKRARANTEGEIIPSSPKREQVMTLPRDDDGFIPGSIVRIQLHNFLTYDWVEFRPGPYLNMILGPNGTGKSSIACAICLGLNWPPSILGRANEISSFVKHGKESGYIEIELKGAKGQKNLTIRRNLSAKSKGSTLSLNGKSCTGKEISTRMAKLNVQVGNLCSFLPQDKVSEFAQMTPQQLLRETQRAAGDINLTTWHDTLITAGKELKNLQDKVNDEQERLKTMQDRNGQLERDVQRYQERKRIEKEIAVLEVLIPVNEYHEAKERYQRAKDRQRDLHARVRKLKDRNAPAHAKLEQLAIQHKECEKAREKKKTASRQKFQQMKNKWNATQRTSLTDWTV
;
A
#
# COMPACT_ATOMS: atom_id res chain seq x y z
N MET A 1 -87.32 11.87 -7.41
CA MET A 1 -87.67 10.80 -6.45
C MET A 1 -86.35 10.32 -5.84
N ASN A 2 -86.27 10.15 -4.52
CA ASN A 2 -85.05 9.84 -3.72
C ASN A 2 -83.95 10.95 -3.78
N MET A 3 -83.70 11.74 -2.72
CA MET A 3 -83.01 11.46 -1.43
C MET A 3 -81.47 11.40 -1.60
N ALA A 4 -80.63 12.33 -1.10
CA ALA A 4 -80.37 12.84 0.28
C ALA A 4 -79.16 12.12 0.94
N ARG A 5 -78.28 12.72 1.78
CA ARG A 5 -78.11 14.11 2.32
C ARG A 5 -76.72 14.26 3.03
N ARG A 6 -76.03 15.41 2.87
CA ARG A 6 -75.10 16.09 3.85
C ARG A 6 -73.83 15.30 4.33
N THR A 7 -72.75 15.87 4.93
CA THR A 7 -72.41 17.23 5.43
C THR A 7 -70.89 17.53 5.33
N ARG A 8 -70.47 18.79 5.57
CA ARG A 8 -69.10 19.35 5.78
C ARG A 8 -68.75 19.42 7.30
N PRO A 9 -67.59 19.95 7.80
CA PRO A 9 -66.45 20.68 7.17
C PRO A 9 -65.11 19.87 7.27
N ASP A 10 -63.84 20.32 7.39
CA ASP A 10 -63.07 21.56 7.73
C ASP A 10 -61.75 21.61 6.86
N ALA A 11 -60.88 22.64 6.71
CA ALA A 11 -60.35 23.80 7.47
C ALA A 11 -59.13 23.45 8.38
N GLU A 12 -57.93 24.09 8.34
CA GLU A 12 -57.33 25.24 7.60
C GLU A 12 -55.88 24.86 7.12
N GLY A 13 -55.24 25.49 6.12
CA GLY A 13 -54.34 26.67 6.22
C GLY A 13 -52.83 26.26 6.21
N ASP A 14 -51.86 26.97 5.60
CA ASP A 14 -51.90 28.16 4.73
C ASP A 14 -50.58 28.34 3.90
N THR A 15 -50.62 29.18 2.84
CA THR A 15 -49.53 29.78 1.98
C THR A 15 -48.26 28.98 1.60
N ASP A 16 -47.87 28.76 0.33
CA ASP A 16 -47.49 29.67 -0.79
C ASP A 16 -45.99 30.13 -0.74
N SER A 17 -45.11 29.65 -1.64
CA SER A 17 -44.53 30.32 -2.84
C SER A 17 -43.26 31.17 -2.56
N LEU A 18 -42.28 31.39 -3.47
CA LEU A 18 -42.06 31.01 -4.88
C LEU A 18 -40.52 30.93 -5.19
N LYS A 19 -40.13 30.94 -6.48
CA LYS A 19 -38.76 30.88 -7.05
C LYS A 19 -37.96 32.22 -6.81
N GLU A 20 -36.71 32.47 -7.26
CA GLU A 20 -35.95 31.97 -8.42
C GLU A 20 -34.41 32.22 -8.34
N ASN A 21 -33.69 31.96 -9.45
CA ASN A 21 -32.22 31.87 -9.57
C ASN A 21 -31.43 33.22 -9.48
N SER A 22 -30.13 33.14 -9.16
CA SER A 22 -28.99 33.42 -10.10
C SER A 22 -27.76 34.22 -9.56
N VAL A 23 -26.57 33.62 -9.77
CA VAL A 23 -25.27 34.18 -10.24
C VAL A 23 -24.47 35.24 -9.40
N LEU A 24 -23.15 35.01 -9.39
CA LEU A 24 -21.96 35.75 -8.88
C LEU A 24 -21.78 37.18 -9.48
N PRO A 25 -20.86 38.10 -9.04
CA PRO A 25 -19.48 37.83 -8.57
C PRO A 25 -18.76 38.83 -7.60
N ASN A 26 -17.46 38.57 -7.31
CA ASN A 26 -16.40 39.44 -6.74
C ASN A 26 -16.59 39.93 -5.26
N GLY A 27 -15.57 40.18 -4.42
CA GLY A 27 -14.10 40.01 -4.51
C GLY A 27 -13.34 40.98 -3.59
N LEU A 28 -12.35 40.52 -2.80
CA LEU A 28 -11.49 41.27 -1.84
C LEU A 28 -12.22 41.77 -0.55
N ASN A 29 -11.58 42.01 0.62
CA ASN A 29 -10.14 42.00 0.99
C ASN A 29 -9.86 41.51 2.45
N GLU A 30 -8.60 41.59 2.91
CA GLU A 30 -8.00 40.93 4.12
C GLU A 30 -8.31 41.53 5.52
N ALA A 31 -8.20 40.71 6.60
CA ALA A 31 -7.66 41.12 7.93
C ALA A 31 -7.30 39.95 8.91
N GLN A 32 -5.99 39.80 9.16
CA GLN A 32 -5.22 39.22 10.30
C GLN A 32 -5.87 38.57 11.56
N ALA A 33 -5.28 37.45 12.03
CA ALA A 33 -5.14 37.07 13.46
C ALA A 33 -3.91 36.13 13.69
N LYS A 34 -3.35 36.04 14.92
CA LYS A 34 -2.13 35.25 15.26
C LYS A 34 -2.26 34.47 16.59
N VAL A 35 -1.72 33.24 16.64
CA VAL A 35 -1.31 32.51 17.87
C VAL A 35 -0.04 31.71 17.55
N LYS A 36 1.15 32.19 17.91
CA LYS A 36 1.95 31.89 19.12
C LYS A 36 2.40 30.42 19.29
N GLN A 37 3.73 30.22 19.23
CA GLN A 37 4.46 29.14 19.91
C GLN A 37 5.16 29.71 21.15
N GLU A 38 5.50 28.86 22.13
CA GLU A 38 6.37 29.22 23.25
C GLU A 38 7.23 28.03 23.69
N LYS A 39 8.44 28.27 24.21
CA LYS A 39 9.40 27.26 24.69
C LYS A 39 9.81 27.58 26.13
N VAL A 40 9.93 26.56 26.98
CA VAL A 40 10.59 26.65 28.30
C VAL A 40 11.58 25.50 28.47
N LYS A 41 12.60 25.69 29.32
CA LYS A 41 13.74 24.78 29.58
C LYS A 41 13.89 24.58 31.09
N GLY A 42 14.44 23.44 31.51
CA GLY A 42 14.90 23.17 32.89
C GLY A 42 13.89 22.39 33.75
N GLU A 43 14.30 21.66 34.80
CA GLU A 43 15.69 21.31 35.19
C GLU A 43 15.78 19.94 35.92
N LYS A 44 16.87 19.69 36.67
CA LYS A 44 17.31 18.36 37.15
C LYS A 44 16.53 17.82 38.37
N GLY A 45 16.40 16.50 38.48
CA GLY A 45 15.94 15.78 39.68
C GLY A 45 16.59 14.39 39.82
N LYS A 46 16.74 13.87 41.04
CA LYS A 46 17.39 12.57 41.36
C LYS A 46 16.35 11.54 41.86
N GLY A 47 16.46 10.25 41.51
CA GLY A 47 15.56 9.20 42.01
C GLY A 47 16.07 7.76 41.79
N LYS A 48 16.45 7.09 42.88
CA LYS A 48 17.11 5.77 42.96
C LYS A 48 16.20 4.53 42.73
N ALA A 49 16.76 3.55 42.01
CA ALA A 49 17.00 2.13 42.41
C ALA A 49 15.99 0.96 42.19
N THR A 50 16.59 -0.19 41.81
CA THR A 50 16.16 -1.63 41.99
C THR A 50 14.85 -2.10 41.31
N ARG A 51 14.64 -3.35 40.85
CA ARG A 51 15.43 -4.55 40.41
C ARG A 51 14.42 -5.40 39.53
N ILE A 52 14.63 -6.56 38.87
CA ILE A 52 15.59 -7.68 38.88
C ILE A 52 15.81 -8.23 37.44
N GLU A 53 16.78 -9.14 37.30
CA GLU A 53 17.15 -10.04 36.18
C GLU A 53 16.18 -11.24 36.04
N PRO A 54 16.36 -12.21 35.09
CA PRO A 54 17.39 -12.37 34.03
C PRO A 54 16.74 -12.36 32.62
N GLU A 55 17.27 -12.85 31.48
CA GLU A 55 18.42 -13.68 31.03
C GLU A 55 19.00 -13.06 29.70
N ALA A 56 19.99 -13.57 28.94
CA ALA A 56 20.77 -14.82 28.92
C ALA A 56 22.13 -14.64 28.17
N THR A 57 23.09 -15.55 28.41
CA THR A 57 24.23 -16.02 27.56
C THR A 57 25.04 -15.05 26.68
N ASP A 58 26.34 -14.96 26.99
CA ASP A 58 27.44 -14.43 26.17
C ASP A 58 27.91 -15.39 25.04
N GLU A 59 28.73 -14.90 24.10
CA GLU A 59 30.16 -15.25 24.00
C GLU A 59 30.87 -14.46 22.87
N GLU A 60 32.00 -13.82 23.18
CA GLU A 60 33.00 -13.33 22.20
C GLU A 60 34.11 -14.40 22.00
N PRO A 61 35.15 -14.15 21.20
CA PRO A 61 36.34 -13.53 21.83
C PRO A 61 37.09 -12.48 20.98
N ASP A 62 37.68 -11.53 21.71
CA ASP A 62 38.74 -10.60 21.26
C ASP A 62 40.09 -11.32 21.03
N HIS A 63 40.98 -10.74 20.20
CA HIS A 63 42.34 -10.35 20.64
C HIS A 63 43.25 -9.73 19.56
N THR A 64 43.62 -8.47 19.83
CA THR A 64 44.98 -7.87 19.66
C THR A 64 45.57 -7.56 18.28
N GLN A 65 46.29 -6.42 18.24
CA GLN A 65 47.25 -6.02 17.20
C GLN A 65 48.61 -5.69 17.85
N ALA A 66 49.73 -5.96 17.17
CA ALA A 66 51.03 -5.37 17.48
C ALA A 66 51.96 -5.30 16.26
N VAL A 67 52.88 -4.33 16.29
CA VAL A 67 53.97 -4.00 15.34
C VAL A 67 55.12 -5.05 15.38
N ASP A 68 56.17 -5.05 14.54
CA ASP A 68 56.80 -4.00 13.71
C ASP A 68 57.58 -4.58 12.48
N ASN A 69 58.30 -3.72 11.75
CA ASN A 69 59.09 -3.96 10.52
C ASN A 69 60.40 -4.76 10.71
N THR A 70 60.88 -5.40 9.62
CA THR A 70 62.27 -5.29 9.13
C THR A 70 62.41 -5.73 7.64
N ASN A 71 63.56 -5.43 7.03
CA ASN A 71 63.85 -5.57 5.58
C ASN A 71 64.77 -6.77 5.25
N ALA A 72 65.08 -6.92 3.94
CA ALA A 72 66.24 -7.60 3.33
C ALA A 72 66.19 -9.14 3.24
N ASP A 73 66.73 -9.79 2.19
CA ASP A 73 67.20 -9.34 0.86
C ASP A 73 67.28 -10.57 -0.10
N ASP A 74 67.96 -10.43 -1.24
CA ASP A 74 68.56 -11.45 -2.13
C ASP A 74 67.74 -12.06 -3.31
N ASP A 75 68.27 -11.78 -4.52
CA ASP A 75 68.46 -12.65 -5.70
C ASP A 75 67.29 -13.25 -6.53
N ALA A 76 67.37 -13.36 -7.87
CA ALA A 76 68.30 -12.76 -8.85
C ALA A 76 67.75 -12.86 -10.31
N ASP A 77 68.42 -12.17 -11.23
CA ASP A 77 68.29 -12.08 -12.70
C ASP A 77 67.65 -13.26 -13.49
N ALA A 78 66.88 -12.91 -14.53
CA ALA A 78 67.32 -13.06 -15.93
C ALA A 78 66.31 -12.49 -16.96
N ASP A 79 66.80 -11.79 -17.99
CA ASP A 79 66.01 -11.38 -19.16
C ASP A 79 65.70 -12.54 -20.12
N ALA A 80 64.51 -12.54 -20.72
CA ALA A 80 64.31 -12.76 -22.16
C ALA A 80 62.83 -12.59 -22.58
N ASP A 81 62.54 -11.59 -23.42
CA ASP A 81 61.38 -11.60 -24.32
C ASP A 81 61.70 -12.53 -25.52
N PRO A 82 60.73 -13.28 -26.05
CA PRO A 82 60.23 -12.81 -27.34
C PRO A 82 58.70 -12.95 -27.55
N GLU A 83 58.17 -11.94 -28.24
CA GLU A 83 56.85 -11.91 -28.88
C GLU A 83 56.41 -13.27 -29.49
N ASN A 84 55.16 -13.67 -29.25
CA ASN A 84 54.25 -14.03 -30.35
C ASN A 84 52.76 -14.07 -29.96
N GLU A 85 51.91 -14.13 -30.98
CA GLU A 85 50.45 -13.95 -30.93
C GLU A 85 49.70 -14.96 -30.04
N GLU A 86 48.75 -14.50 -29.22
CA GLU A 86 47.53 -15.27 -28.97
C GLU A 86 46.27 -14.39 -28.86
N GLY A 87 45.20 -14.78 -29.57
CA GLY A 87 44.05 -13.93 -29.84
C GLY A 87 42.83 -14.20 -28.95
N SER A 88 42.12 -13.14 -28.57
CA SER A 88 40.90 -13.21 -27.74
C SER A 88 39.85 -14.20 -28.30
N PRO A 89 39.24 -15.06 -27.45
CA PRO A 89 38.48 -16.23 -27.90
C PRO A 89 37.18 -15.87 -28.63
N ARG A 90 37.11 -16.16 -29.93
CA ARG A 90 35.91 -15.92 -30.75
C ARG A 90 34.77 -16.86 -30.37
N SER A 91 33.59 -16.26 -30.13
CA SER A 91 32.34 -16.96 -29.84
C SER A 91 31.98 -17.99 -30.92
N ARG A 92 31.76 -19.25 -30.51
CA ARG A 92 31.35 -20.37 -31.38
C ARG A 92 29.88 -20.20 -31.83
N LYS A 93 29.65 -19.44 -32.90
CA LYS A 93 28.35 -19.42 -33.60
C LYS A 93 28.03 -20.84 -34.11
N ARG A 94 26.86 -21.36 -33.76
CA ARG A 94 26.40 -22.70 -34.16
C ARG A 94 26.16 -22.75 -35.68
N ALA A 95 26.79 -23.69 -36.37
CA ALA A 95 26.39 -24.04 -37.73
C ALA A 95 24.97 -24.66 -37.72
N ARG A 96 24.18 -24.39 -38.77
CA ARG A 96 22.95 -25.14 -39.05
C ARG A 96 23.29 -26.19 -40.13
N ALA A 97 23.06 -27.45 -39.82
CA ALA A 97 23.12 -28.51 -40.82
C ALA A 97 21.78 -28.58 -41.57
N ASN A 98 21.84 -28.80 -42.88
CA ASN A 98 20.69 -29.26 -43.68
C ASN A 98 20.69 -30.80 -43.71
N THR A 99 19.59 -31.40 -44.15
CA THR A 99 19.24 -32.83 -43.93
C THR A 99 20.14 -33.87 -44.59
N GLU A 100 21.11 -33.48 -45.42
CA GLU A 100 21.99 -34.41 -46.16
C GLU A 100 23.48 -34.28 -45.77
N GLY A 101 23.80 -33.55 -44.70
CA GLY A 101 25.09 -33.66 -43.99
C GLY A 101 26.32 -33.02 -44.64
N GLU A 102 26.28 -32.59 -45.90
CA GLU A 102 27.43 -31.95 -46.55
C GLU A 102 27.81 -30.60 -45.93
N ILE A 103 29.06 -30.49 -45.49
CA ILE A 103 29.62 -29.26 -44.91
C ILE A 103 30.18 -28.38 -46.03
N ILE A 104 29.32 -27.58 -46.67
CA ILE A 104 29.77 -26.53 -47.58
C ILE A 104 30.34 -25.38 -46.74
N PRO A 105 31.65 -25.06 -46.80
CA PRO A 105 32.19 -23.88 -46.13
C PRO A 105 31.66 -22.64 -46.84
N SER A 106 30.74 -21.92 -46.20
CA SER A 106 30.25 -20.64 -46.74
C SER A 106 31.42 -19.66 -46.83
N SER A 107 31.89 -19.41 -48.04
CA SER A 107 32.92 -18.39 -48.29
C SER A 107 32.47 -17.08 -47.65
N PRO A 108 33.36 -16.35 -46.95
CA PRO A 108 32.98 -15.11 -46.29
C PRO A 108 32.63 -14.09 -47.37
N LYS A 109 31.34 -13.94 -47.65
CA LYS A 109 30.82 -12.75 -48.33
C LYS A 109 31.37 -11.58 -47.55
N ARG A 110 32.27 -10.80 -48.16
CA ARG A 110 32.68 -9.52 -47.60
C ARG A 110 31.41 -8.72 -47.38
N GLU A 111 31.02 -8.55 -46.14
CA GLU A 111 29.89 -7.70 -45.79
C GLU A 111 30.24 -6.32 -46.34
N GLN A 112 29.55 -5.90 -47.40
CA GLN A 112 29.73 -4.58 -47.96
C GLN A 112 29.24 -3.62 -46.90
N VAL A 113 30.18 -3.03 -46.16
CA VAL A 113 29.92 -1.97 -45.19
C VAL A 113 29.07 -0.93 -45.90
N MET A 114 27.81 -0.78 -45.47
CA MET A 114 26.87 0.15 -46.08
C MET A 114 27.25 1.58 -45.71
N THR A 115 28.35 2.07 -46.28
CA THR A 115 28.70 3.48 -46.28
C THR A 115 27.55 4.24 -46.94
N LEU A 116 27.15 5.36 -46.33
CA LEU A 116 26.15 6.26 -46.88
C LEU A 116 26.45 6.55 -48.37
N PRO A 117 25.43 6.59 -49.24
CA PRO A 117 25.63 6.67 -50.69
C PRO A 117 26.42 7.93 -51.05
N ARG A 118 27.61 7.71 -51.62
CA ARG A 118 28.46 8.77 -52.17
C ARG A 118 27.83 9.31 -53.45
N ASP A 119 28.00 10.59 -53.67
CA ASP A 119 27.66 11.25 -54.93
C ASP A 119 28.81 11.07 -55.95
N ASP A 120 28.63 11.56 -57.18
CA ASP A 120 29.54 11.29 -58.30
C ASP A 120 30.93 11.98 -58.15
N ASP A 121 31.04 12.96 -57.25
CA ASP A 121 32.29 13.59 -56.80
C ASP A 121 32.95 12.85 -55.61
N GLY A 122 32.39 11.70 -55.23
CA GLY A 122 32.84 10.87 -54.11
C GLY A 122 32.41 11.37 -52.72
N PHE A 123 31.85 12.57 -52.57
CA PHE A 123 31.46 13.07 -51.25
C PHE A 123 30.16 12.41 -50.76
N ILE A 124 30.07 12.18 -49.45
CA ILE A 124 28.84 11.77 -48.77
C ILE A 124 28.02 13.03 -48.42
N PRO A 125 26.68 13.05 -48.54
CA PRO A 125 25.86 14.15 -48.03
C PRO A 125 26.19 14.53 -46.59
N GLY A 126 26.32 15.82 -46.30
CA GLY A 126 26.80 16.33 -45.01
C GLY A 126 28.32 16.44 -44.85
N SER A 127 29.12 15.88 -45.77
CA SER A 127 30.58 16.08 -45.78
C SER A 127 30.94 17.55 -45.95
N ILE A 128 32.01 18.00 -45.29
CA ILE A 128 32.58 19.32 -45.53
C ILE A 128 33.30 19.31 -46.89
N VAL A 129 32.98 20.27 -47.75
CA VAL A 129 33.60 20.49 -49.08
C VAL A 129 34.56 21.68 -49.04
N ARG A 130 34.25 22.70 -48.23
CA ARG A 130 35.07 23.91 -48.07
C ARG A 130 34.93 24.50 -46.66
N ILE A 131 36.02 25.05 -46.14
CA ILE A 131 36.06 25.88 -44.93
C ILE A 131 36.81 27.16 -45.27
N GLN A 132 36.20 28.32 -45.07
CA GLN A 132 36.82 29.63 -45.26
C GLN A 132 36.77 30.41 -43.94
N LEU A 133 37.92 30.91 -43.48
CA LEU A 133 38.07 31.62 -42.22
C LEU A 133 38.62 33.03 -42.48
N HIS A 134 38.11 34.03 -41.79
CA HIS A 134 38.58 35.41 -41.88
C HIS A 134 38.59 36.09 -40.51
N ASN A 135 39.73 36.70 -40.13
CA ASN A 135 40.01 37.25 -38.80
C ASN A 135 39.60 36.28 -37.66
N PHE A 136 39.99 35.02 -37.76
CA PHE A 136 39.59 33.95 -36.83
C PHE A 136 40.82 33.36 -36.10
N LEU A 137 40.90 33.57 -34.79
CA LEU A 137 42.04 33.22 -33.93
C LEU A 137 43.40 33.60 -34.57
N THR A 138 44.13 32.63 -35.13
CA THR A 138 45.44 32.83 -35.77
C THR A 138 45.35 33.37 -37.20
N TYR A 139 44.26 33.10 -37.92
CA TYR A 139 44.14 33.34 -39.36
C TYR A 139 43.58 34.74 -39.69
N ASP A 140 44.25 35.48 -40.58
CA ASP A 140 43.68 36.70 -41.20
C ASP A 140 42.71 36.34 -42.32
N TRP A 141 43.14 35.49 -43.26
CA TRP A 141 42.28 34.81 -44.24
C TRP A 141 42.89 33.45 -44.61
N VAL A 142 42.06 32.41 -44.72
CA VAL A 142 42.45 31.10 -45.26
C VAL A 142 41.23 30.36 -45.82
N GLU A 143 41.43 29.57 -46.86
CA GLU A 143 40.43 28.65 -47.39
C GLU A 143 41.01 27.23 -47.51
N PHE A 144 40.29 26.26 -46.97
CA PHE A 144 40.58 24.83 -47.06
C PHE A 144 39.52 24.15 -47.92
N ARG A 145 39.94 23.24 -48.80
CA ARG A 145 39.05 22.39 -49.62
C ARG A 145 39.42 20.91 -49.38
N PRO A 146 38.92 20.28 -48.30
CA PRO A 146 39.20 18.89 -48.00
C PRO A 146 38.64 17.95 -49.08
N GLY A 147 39.30 16.80 -49.28
CA GLY A 147 38.82 15.74 -50.17
C GLY A 147 37.75 14.84 -49.53
N PRO A 148 37.07 13.97 -50.31
CA PRO A 148 35.96 13.14 -49.85
C PRO A 148 36.32 11.94 -48.94
N TYR A 149 37.58 11.82 -48.52
CA TYR A 149 38.11 10.68 -47.76
C TYR A 149 38.92 11.16 -46.54
N LEU A 150 40.06 10.52 -46.24
CA LEU A 150 40.96 10.96 -45.16
C LEU A 150 41.59 12.32 -45.52
N ASN A 151 41.60 13.23 -44.55
CA ASN A 151 42.25 14.54 -44.63
C ASN A 151 43.16 14.71 -43.41
N MET A 152 44.41 15.13 -43.61
CA MET A 152 45.39 15.32 -42.54
C MET A 152 45.81 16.79 -42.45
N ILE A 153 45.71 17.37 -41.25
CA ILE A 153 46.09 18.76 -40.97
C ILE A 153 47.42 18.73 -40.21
N LEU A 154 48.50 19.11 -40.90
CA LEU A 154 49.87 19.06 -40.38
C LEU A 154 50.40 20.47 -40.07
N GLY A 155 51.38 20.55 -39.16
CA GLY A 155 52.12 21.78 -38.87
C GLY A 155 52.65 21.87 -37.44
N PRO A 156 53.54 22.83 -37.14
CA PRO A 156 54.04 23.11 -35.79
C PRO A 156 52.95 23.44 -34.76
N ASN A 157 53.32 23.53 -33.49
CA ASN A 157 52.39 23.99 -32.46
C ASN A 157 52.20 25.52 -32.52
N GLY A 158 51.02 26.00 -32.13
CA GLY A 158 50.62 27.41 -32.27
C GLY A 158 50.08 27.82 -33.65
N THR A 159 50.27 27.05 -34.73
CA THR A 159 49.89 27.45 -36.12
C THR A 159 48.40 27.37 -36.46
N GLY A 160 47.52 27.23 -35.46
CA GLY A 160 46.06 27.22 -35.66
C GLY A 160 45.42 25.85 -35.96
N LYS A 161 46.17 24.73 -35.89
CA LYS A 161 45.63 23.36 -36.13
C LYS A 161 44.29 23.12 -35.42
N SER A 162 44.26 23.27 -34.09
CA SER A 162 43.05 23.07 -33.27
C SER A 162 41.99 24.16 -33.51
N SER A 163 42.37 25.33 -34.02
CA SER A 163 41.44 26.40 -34.40
C SER A 163 40.53 25.99 -35.55
N ILE A 164 40.97 25.10 -36.45
CA ILE A 164 40.11 24.58 -37.53
C ILE A 164 38.97 23.73 -36.94
N ALA A 165 39.25 22.89 -35.93
CA ALA A 165 38.20 22.17 -35.21
C ALA A 165 37.24 23.12 -34.46
N CYS A 166 37.77 24.17 -33.82
CA CYS A 166 36.93 25.22 -33.23
C CYS A 166 36.02 25.91 -34.26
N ALA A 167 36.55 26.19 -35.45
CA ALA A 167 35.79 26.79 -36.53
C ALA A 167 34.67 25.87 -37.05
N ILE A 168 34.92 24.56 -37.19
CA ILE A 168 33.89 23.58 -37.58
C ILE A 168 32.71 23.60 -36.59
N CYS A 169 33.00 23.50 -35.30
CA CYS A 169 31.98 23.55 -34.25
C CYS A 169 31.18 24.87 -34.26
N LEU A 170 31.87 26.01 -34.26
CA LEU A 170 31.21 27.32 -34.21
C LEU A 170 30.47 27.65 -35.50
N GLY A 171 31.04 27.34 -36.67
CA GLY A 171 30.43 27.61 -37.97
C GLY A 171 29.14 26.81 -38.19
N LEU A 172 29.11 25.53 -37.76
CA LEU A 172 27.91 24.68 -37.83
C LEU A 172 26.89 24.94 -36.71
N ASN A 173 26.97 26.12 -36.06
CA ASN A 173 26.06 26.60 -35.02
C ASN A 173 25.97 25.71 -33.75
N TRP A 174 27.06 25.04 -33.37
CA TRP A 174 27.16 24.40 -32.06
C TRP A 174 27.70 25.35 -30.97
N PRO A 175 27.34 25.18 -29.69
CA PRO A 175 27.77 26.06 -28.61
C PRO A 175 29.27 25.91 -28.28
N PRO A 176 29.95 26.99 -27.84
CA PRO A 176 31.38 26.95 -27.50
C PRO A 176 31.76 25.96 -26.38
N SER A 177 30.82 25.61 -25.50
CA SER A 177 31.03 24.69 -24.37
C SER A 177 31.49 23.28 -24.80
N ILE A 178 31.16 22.85 -26.02
CA ILE A 178 31.63 21.57 -26.59
C ILE A 178 33.15 21.60 -26.84
N LEU A 179 33.75 22.79 -27.04
CA LEU A 179 35.18 22.92 -27.32
C LEU A 179 36.07 22.95 -26.07
N GLY A 180 35.50 23.03 -24.86
CA GLY A 180 36.26 23.04 -23.59
C GLY A 180 37.12 24.29 -23.30
N ARG A 181 37.28 25.21 -24.27
CA ARG A 181 38.23 26.35 -24.16
C ARG A 181 37.63 27.64 -23.60
N ALA A 182 36.61 28.17 -24.26
CA ALA A 182 36.12 29.53 -24.00
C ALA A 182 34.61 29.61 -24.23
N ASN A 183 33.90 30.23 -23.28
CA ASN A 183 32.45 30.27 -23.28
C ASN A 183 31.87 31.36 -24.20
N GLU A 184 32.64 32.39 -24.55
CA GLU A 184 32.16 33.53 -25.35
C GLU A 184 32.62 33.45 -26.81
N ILE A 185 31.68 33.58 -27.73
CA ILE A 185 31.89 33.50 -29.19
C ILE A 185 32.82 34.62 -29.70
N SER A 186 32.80 35.78 -29.04
CA SER A 186 33.67 36.94 -29.30
C SER A 186 35.17 36.62 -29.15
N SER A 187 35.54 35.72 -28.23
CA SER A 187 36.93 35.35 -27.96
C SER A 187 37.64 34.62 -29.12
N PHE A 188 36.87 34.16 -30.12
CA PHE A 188 37.40 33.47 -31.29
C PHE A 188 37.72 34.43 -32.46
N VAL A 189 37.40 35.73 -32.34
CA VAL A 189 37.87 36.75 -33.29
C VAL A 189 39.36 37.01 -33.07
N LYS A 190 40.13 37.14 -34.15
CA LYS A 190 41.57 37.43 -34.09
C LYS A 190 41.83 38.74 -33.33
N HIS A 191 42.76 38.72 -32.37
CA HIS A 191 43.12 39.89 -31.59
C HIS A 191 43.52 41.08 -32.49
N GLY A 192 43.07 42.28 -32.12
CA GLY A 192 43.26 43.49 -32.93
C GLY A 192 42.31 43.64 -34.13
N LYS A 193 41.33 42.75 -34.32
CA LYS A 193 40.28 42.84 -35.35
C LYS A 193 38.91 43.04 -34.71
N GLU A 194 38.05 43.87 -35.32
CA GLU A 194 36.72 44.14 -34.77
C GLU A 194 35.70 43.04 -35.06
N SER A 195 35.90 42.32 -36.17
CA SER A 195 35.00 41.29 -36.67
C SER A 195 35.75 40.26 -37.53
N GLY A 196 35.14 39.08 -37.64
CA GLY A 196 35.60 37.97 -38.47
C GLY A 196 34.41 37.13 -38.94
N TYR A 197 34.67 36.10 -39.74
CA TYR A 197 33.66 35.12 -40.10
C TYR A 197 34.24 33.72 -40.29
N ILE A 198 33.36 32.74 -40.10
CA ILE A 198 33.55 31.35 -40.49
C ILE A 198 32.53 31.08 -41.60
N GLU A 199 32.95 30.51 -42.72
CA GLU A 199 32.06 29.93 -43.72
C GLU A 199 32.41 28.46 -43.94
N ILE A 200 31.40 27.59 -43.91
CA ILE A 200 31.53 26.15 -44.13
C ILE A 200 30.53 25.75 -45.21
N GLU A 201 31.01 25.02 -46.21
CA GLU A 201 30.19 24.45 -47.26
C GLU A 201 30.06 22.94 -47.07
N LEU A 202 28.83 22.48 -46.93
CA LEU A 202 28.50 21.06 -46.81
C LEU A 202 27.90 20.50 -48.09
N LYS A 203 28.30 19.27 -48.44
CA LYS A 203 27.75 18.49 -49.54
C LYS A 203 26.24 18.29 -49.36
N GLY A 204 25.46 18.65 -50.37
CA GLY A 204 24.01 18.39 -50.39
C GLY A 204 23.66 16.89 -50.49
N ALA A 205 22.40 16.53 -50.30
CA ALA A 205 21.90 15.23 -50.75
C ALA A 205 22.04 15.12 -52.29
N LYS A 206 22.15 13.90 -52.85
CA LYS A 206 22.31 13.71 -54.31
C LYS A 206 21.19 14.44 -55.08
N GLY A 207 21.59 15.27 -56.05
CA GLY A 207 20.68 16.14 -56.80
C GLY A 207 20.27 17.46 -56.12
N GLN A 208 20.70 17.72 -54.87
CA GLN A 208 20.51 19.01 -54.19
C GLN A 208 21.81 19.84 -54.19
N LYS A 209 21.66 21.16 -54.14
CA LYS A 209 22.80 22.09 -54.01
C LYS A 209 23.44 21.98 -52.62
N ASN A 210 24.74 22.29 -52.54
CA ASN A 210 25.48 22.40 -51.29
C ASN A 210 24.85 23.46 -50.34
N LEU A 211 25.13 23.30 -49.05
CA LEU A 211 24.69 24.21 -47.99
C LEU A 211 25.90 24.99 -47.49
N THR A 212 25.98 26.27 -47.87
CA THR A 212 26.99 27.21 -47.41
C THR A 212 26.46 27.95 -46.18
N ILE A 213 27.00 27.63 -45.01
CA ILE A 213 26.68 28.27 -43.74
C ILE A 213 27.78 29.27 -43.41
N ARG A 214 27.43 30.55 -43.25
CA ARG A 214 28.34 31.60 -42.79
C ARG A 214 27.91 32.13 -41.43
N ARG A 215 28.83 32.13 -40.46
CA ARG A 215 28.68 32.75 -39.14
C ARG A 215 29.61 33.95 -39.02
N ASN A 216 29.04 35.14 -38.88
CA ASN A 216 29.82 36.36 -38.65
C ASN A 216 29.99 36.59 -37.14
N LEU A 217 31.19 36.98 -36.75
CA LEU A 217 31.65 37.13 -35.37
C LEU A 217 32.02 38.59 -35.12
N SER A 218 31.75 39.09 -33.91
CA SER A 218 32.17 40.42 -33.47
C SER A 218 33.01 40.30 -32.20
N ALA A 219 34.09 41.09 -32.11
CA ALA A 219 34.86 41.22 -30.87
C ALA A 219 34.12 42.11 -29.84
N LYS A 220 33.30 43.07 -30.30
CA LYS A 220 32.59 44.06 -29.48
C LYS A 220 31.22 43.59 -28.98
N SER A 221 30.61 42.59 -29.63
CA SER A 221 29.29 42.07 -29.28
C SER A 221 29.35 40.57 -28.96
N LYS A 222 28.57 40.13 -27.97
CA LYS A 222 28.39 38.71 -27.65
C LYS A 222 27.51 37.97 -28.67
N GLY A 223 26.85 38.71 -29.58
CA GLY A 223 26.04 38.15 -30.66
C GLY A 223 26.85 37.78 -31.90
N SER A 224 26.42 36.72 -32.59
CA SER A 224 26.92 36.32 -33.92
C SER A 224 25.76 36.20 -34.90
N THR A 225 25.86 36.78 -36.10
CA THR A 225 24.84 36.60 -37.14
C THR A 225 25.11 35.34 -37.96
N LEU A 226 24.03 34.70 -38.41
CA LEU A 226 24.07 33.43 -39.14
C LEU A 226 23.36 33.57 -40.48
N SER A 227 23.98 33.05 -41.54
CA SER A 227 23.39 33.01 -42.87
C SER A 227 23.58 31.64 -43.54
N LEU A 228 22.58 31.26 -44.33
CA LEU A 228 22.51 30.03 -45.10
C LEU A 228 22.33 30.39 -46.57
N ASN A 229 23.25 29.96 -47.42
CA ASN A 229 23.31 30.29 -48.85
C ASN A 229 23.15 31.80 -49.12
N GLY A 230 23.85 32.62 -48.32
CA GLY A 230 23.84 34.09 -48.39
C GLY A 230 22.65 34.79 -47.74
N LYS A 231 21.60 34.07 -47.32
CA LYS A 231 20.42 34.65 -46.67
C LYS A 231 20.53 34.59 -45.15
N SER A 232 20.15 35.66 -44.44
CA SER A 232 20.07 35.67 -42.97
C SER A 232 19.09 34.58 -42.49
N CYS A 233 19.47 33.83 -41.46
CA CYS A 233 18.71 32.67 -40.98
C CYS A 233 18.80 32.52 -39.45
N THR A 234 17.92 31.70 -38.88
CA THR A 234 17.96 31.41 -37.44
C THR A 234 18.83 30.19 -37.13
N GLY A 235 19.45 30.15 -35.95
CA GLY A 235 20.22 28.98 -35.52
C GLY A 235 19.41 27.68 -35.52
N LYS A 236 18.09 27.75 -35.22
CA LYS A 236 17.16 26.62 -35.31
C LYS A 236 17.04 26.07 -36.72
N GLU A 237 17.07 26.92 -37.75
CA GLU A 237 17.06 26.44 -39.15
C GLU A 237 18.35 25.69 -39.46
N ILE A 238 19.53 26.23 -39.11
CA ILE A 238 20.81 25.55 -39.32
C ILE A 238 20.82 24.19 -38.61
N SER A 239 20.44 24.11 -37.33
CA SER A 239 20.37 22.84 -36.60
C SER A 239 19.41 21.84 -37.27
N THR A 240 18.31 22.31 -37.85
CA THR A 240 17.36 21.48 -38.62
C THR A 240 17.98 20.98 -39.93
N ARG A 241 18.80 21.78 -40.61
CA ARG A 241 19.58 21.35 -41.79
C ARG A 241 20.65 20.33 -41.41
N MET A 242 21.34 20.52 -40.28
CA MET A 242 22.39 19.59 -39.81
C MET A 242 21.79 18.23 -39.45
N ALA A 243 20.66 18.20 -38.74
CA ALA A 243 19.94 16.96 -38.45
C ALA A 243 19.54 16.20 -39.74
N LYS A 244 19.06 16.92 -40.77
CA LYS A 244 18.71 16.33 -42.09
C LYS A 244 19.90 15.79 -42.88
N LEU A 245 21.13 16.19 -42.55
CA LEU A 245 22.37 15.68 -43.14
C LEU A 245 23.13 14.74 -42.18
N ASN A 246 22.51 14.36 -41.04
CA ASN A 246 23.11 13.62 -39.93
C ASN A 246 24.46 14.19 -39.40
N VAL A 247 24.64 15.52 -39.46
CA VAL A 247 25.89 16.18 -39.05
C VAL A 247 25.88 16.45 -37.54
N GLN A 248 26.56 15.59 -36.78
CA GLN A 248 26.62 15.62 -35.32
C GLN A 248 27.98 16.10 -34.82
N VAL A 249 28.06 17.34 -34.36
CA VAL A 249 29.31 17.92 -33.79
C VAL A 249 29.27 17.98 -32.26
N GLY A 250 28.10 17.89 -31.64
CA GLY A 250 27.93 17.74 -30.18
C GLY A 250 27.91 16.29 -29.68
N ASN A 251 28.39 15.35 -30.49
CA ASN A 251 28.56 13.94 -30.13
C ASN A 251 30.07 13.63 -30.18
N LEU A 252 30.64 13.27 -29.03
CA LEU A 252 32.10 13.07 -28.90
C LEU A 252 32.62 11.84 -29.65
N CYS A 253 31.75 10.93 -30.09
CA CYS A 253 32.13 9.79 -30.94
C CYS A 253 32.36 10.21 -32.41
N SER A 254 31.75 11.31 -32.87
CA SER A 254 31.87 11.82 -34.25
C SER A 254 32.68 13.11 -34.36
N PHE A 255 32.80 13.88 -33.27
CA PHE A 255 33.67 15.06 -33.19
C PHE A 255 34.33 15.13 -31.81
N LEU A 256 35.62 14.81 -31.75
CA LEU A 256 36.41 14.79 -30.51
C LEU A 256 37.39 15.98 -30.50
N PRO A 257 37.03 17.13 -29.89
CA PRO A 257 37.96 18.24 -29.75
C PRO A 257 39.04 17.92 -28.71
N GLN A 258 40.25 18.47 -28.92
CA GLN A 258 41.46 18.19 -28.15
C GLN A 258 41.25 18.24 -26.62
N ASP A 259 40.51 19.23 -26.15
CA ASP A 259 40.32 19.51 -24.73
C ASP A 259 39.15 18.73 -24.10
N LYS A 260 38.56 17.77 -24.83
CA LYS A 260 37.48 16.85 -24.40
C LYS A 260 37.84 15.36 -24.48
N VAL A 261 39.08 15.02 -24.84
CA VAL A 261 39.54 13.62 -24.95
C VAL A 261 39.41 12.87 -23.61
N SER A 262 39.64 13.55 -22.49
CA SER A 262 39.45 13.02 -21.14
C SER A 262 37.98 12.72 -20.81
N GLU A 263 37.05 13.61 -21.16
CA GLU A 263 35.60 13.41 -20.94
C GLU A 263 35.06 12.23 -21.75
N PHE A 264 35.57 12.01 -22.97
CA PHE A 264 35.26 10.81 -23.76
C PHE A 264 35.77 9.52 -23.08
N ALA A 265 37.01 9.51 -22.58
CA ALA A 265 37.59 8.37 -21.88
C ALA A 265 36.90 8.07 -20.53
N GLN A 266 36.19 9.03 -19.94
CA GLN A 266 35.42 8.89 -18.69
C GLN A 266 33.95 8.49 -18.91
N MET A 267 33.48 8.32 -20.15
CA MET A 267 32.10 7.91 -20.43
C MET A 267 31.80 6.51 -19.87
N THR A 268 30.64 6.34 -19.24
CA THR A 268 30.19 4.99 -18.85
C THR A 268 29.84 4.17 -20.10
N PRO A 269 29.90 2.82 -20.05
CA PRO A 269 29.54 1.97 -21.19
C PRO A 269 28.12 2.24 -21.73
N GLN A 270 27.18 2.67 -20.88
CA GLN A 270 25.82 3.03 -21.28
C GLN A 270 25.74 4.39 -22.00
N GLN A 271 26.58 5.36 -21.61
CA GLN A 271 26.71 6.64 -22.29
C GLN A 271 27.39 6.45 -23.65
N LEU A 272 28.50 5.70 -23.69
CA LEU A 272 29.22 5.36 -24.92
C LEU A 272 28.31 4.62 -25.90
N LEU A 273 27.49 3.67 -25.43
CA LEU A 273 26.48 3.00 -26.25
C LEU A 273 25.47 3.99 -26.84
N ARG A 274 24.95 4.94 -26.05
CA ARG A 274 23.99 5.95 -26.52
C ARG A 274 24.57 6.86 -27.58
N GLU A 275 25.75 7.43 -27.35
CA GLU A 275 26.40 8.31 -28.34
C GLU A 275 26.87 7.53 -29.58
N THR A 276 27.23 6.24 -29.45
CA THR A 276 27.51 5.35 -30.60
C THR A 276 26.25 5.05 -31.40
N GLN A 277 25.13 4.69 -30.75
CA GLN A 277 23.83 4.51 -31.42
C GLN A 277 23.39 5.78 -32.15
N ARG A 278 23.66 6.94 -31.56
CA ARG A 278 23.36 8.25 -32.14
C ARG A 278 24.23 8.57 -33.35
N ALA A 279 25.55 8.31 -33.29
CA ALA A 279 26.49 8.60 -34.38
C ALA A 279 26.34 7.65 -35.58
N ALA A 280 26.22 6.35 -35.30
CA ALA A 280 26.40 5.27 -36.29
C ALA A 280 25.19 4.32 -36.42
N GLY A 281 24.14 4.49 -35.61
CA GLY A 281 22.90 3.73 -35.72
C GLY A 281 21.91 4.31 -36.72
N ASP A 282 20.74 3.67 -36.81
CA ASP A 282 19.57 4.23 -37.51
C ASP A 282 19.12 5.52 -36.81
N ILE A 283 18.62 6.49 -37.60
CA ILE A 283 18.02 7.75 -37.12
C ILE A 283 16.93 7.48 -36.05
N ASN A 284 16.23 6.35 -36.16
CA ASN A 284 15.19 5.91 -35.23
C ASN A 284 15.71 5.06 -34.06
N LEU A 285 16.97 4.60 -34.08
CA LEU A 285 17.49 3.69 -33.05
C LEU A 285 17.53 4.34 -31.67
N THR A 286 17.94 5.61 -31.59
CA THR A 286 17.94 6.38 -30.34
C THR A 286 16.52 6.60 -29.81
N THR A 287 15.56 6.95 -30.68
CA THR A 287 14.17 7.20 -30.25
C THR A 287 13.49 5.92 -29.81
N TRP A 288 13.69 4.79 -30.51
CA TRP A 288 13.23 3.47 -30.06
C TRP A 288 13.84 3.07 -28.71
N HIS A 289 15.13 3.35 -28.49
CA HIS A 289 15.80 3.04 -27.23
C HIS A 289 15.26 3.87 -26.04
N ASP A 290 15.02 5.17 -26.24
CA ASP A 290 14.38 6.02 -25.23
C ASP A 290 12.90 5.64 -24.98
N THR A 291 12.15 5.27 -26.03
CA THR A 291 10.78 4.74 -25.90
C THR A 291 10.78 3.42 -25.12
N LEU A 292 11.68 2.49 -25.40
CA LEU A 292 11.80 1.21 -24.69
C LEU A 292 12.12 1.41 -23.20
N ILE A 293 13.00 2.35 -22.87
CA ILE A 293 13.33 2.70 -21.48
C ILE A 293 12.14 3.35 -20.76
N THR A 294 11.33 4.13 -21.48
CA THR A 294 10.12 4.75 -20.92
C THR A 294 9.04 3.69 -20.67
N ALA A 295 8.73 2.86 -21.67
CA ALA A 295 7.79 1.74 -21.55
C ALA A 295 8.21 0.72 -20.48
N GLY A 296 9.52 0.46 -20.30
CA GLY A 296 10.03 -0.41 -19.23
C GLY A 296 9.80 0.16 -17.82
N LYS A 297 9.90 1.49 -17.65
CA LYS A 297 9.54 2.16 -16.38
C LYS A 297 8.04 2.13 -16.14
N GLU A 298 7.23 2.38 -17.17
CA GLU A 298 5.77 2.32 -17.09
C GLU A 298 5.29 0.91 -16.75
N LEU A 299 5.83 -0.13 -17.41
CA LEU A 299 5.55 -1.53 -17.13
C LEU A 299 5.85 -1.87 -15.66
N LYS A 300 7.02 -1.46 -15.13
CA LYS A 300 7.33 -1.66 -13.71
C LYS A 300 6.31 -0.94 -12.81
N ASN A 301 6.04 0.34 -13.06
CA ASN A 301 5.08 1.12 -12.27
C ASN A 301 3.65 0.56 -12.33
N LEU A 302 3.29 -0.17 -13.39
CA LEU A 302 2.02 -0.91 -13.49
C LEU A 302 2.09 -2.23 -12.73
N GLN A 303 3.19 -2.99 -12.84
CA GLN A 303 3.38 -4.23 -12.10
C GLN A 303 3.33 -4.02 -10.59
N ASP A 304 4.01 -2.99 -10.08
CA ASP A 304 4.01 -2.62 -8.66
C ASP A 304 2.57 -2.32 -8.19
N LYS A 305 1.79 -1.55 -8.97
CA LYS A 305 0.36 -1.27 -8.67
C LYS A 305 -0.55 -2.51 -8.74
N VAL A 306 -0.29 -3.43 -9.66
CA VAL A 306 -1.06 -4.69 -9.74
C VAL A 306 -0.81 -5.55 -8.51
N ASN A 307 0.43 -5.59 -8.01
CA ASN A 307 0.76 -6.26 -6.76
C ASN A 307 0.03 -5.61 -5.56
N ASP A 308 0.09 -4.27 -5.45
CA ASP A 308 -0.61 -3.50 -4.40
C ASP A 308 -2.12 -3.79 -4.38
N GLU A 309 -2.80 -3.73 -5.53
CA GLU A 309 -4.24 -3.98 -5.61
C GLU A 309 -4.60 -5.45 -5.38
N GLN A 310 -3.72 -6.39 -5.70
CA GLN A 310 -3.95 -7.80 -5.43
C GLN A 310 -3.79 -8.14 -3.94
N GLU A 311 -2.89 -7.47 -3.22
CA GLU A 311 -2.82 -7.55 -1.75
C GLU A 311 -4.02 -6.88 -1.07
N ARG A 312 -4.48 -5.72 -1.57
CA ARG A 312 -5.73 -5.07 -1.11
C ARG A 312 -6.94 -5.96 -1.31
N LEU A 313 -7.07 -6.58 -2.49
CA LEU A 313 -8.16 -7.49 -2.83
C LEU A 313 -8.19 -8.71 -1.91
N LYS A 314 -7.02 -9.33 -1.65
CA LYS A 314 -6.90 -10.42 -0.67
C LYS A 314 -7.33 -9.97 0.73
N THR A 315 -6.84 -8.81 1.19
CA THR A 315 -7.20 -8.24 2.50
C THR A 315 -8.71 -8.01 2.64
N MET A 316 -9.37 -7.54 1.57
CA MET A 316 -10.83 -7.36 1.54
C MET A 316 -11.59 -8.69 1.52
N GLN A 317 -11.08 -9.72 0.82
CA GLN A 317 -11.66 -11.07 0.81
C GLN A 317 -11.56 -11.72 2.20
N ASP A 318 -10.38 -11.66 2.84
CA ASP A 318 -10.16 -12.18 4.20
C ASP A 318 -11.06 -11.49 5.22
N ARG A 319 -11.28 -10.16 5.08
CA ARG A 319 -12.23 -9.40 5.91
C ARG A 319 -13.68 -9.78 5.64
N ASN A 320 -14.09 -9.98 4.38
CA ASN A 320 -15.44 -10.41 4.05
C ASN A 320 -15.73 -11.82 4.62
N GLY A 321 -14.80 -12.76 4.48
CA GLY A 321 -14.90 -14.10 5.07
C GLY A 321 -14.83 -14.11 6.62
N GLN A 322 -14.46 -13.02 7.29
CA GLN A 322 -14.68 -12.84 8.73
C GLN A 322 -16.12 -12.38 9.00
N LEU A 323 -16.58 -11.32 8.32
CA LEU A 323 -17.92 -10.77 8.46
C LEU A 323 -19.03 -11.80 8.17
N GLU A 324 -18.86 -12.64 7.16
CA GLU A 324 -19.82 -13.71 6.83
C GLU A 324 -19.99 -14.71 7.99
N ARG A 325 -18.91 -15.09 8.68
CA ARG A 325 -18.96 -15.98 9.85
C ARG A 325 -19.66 -15.32 11.04
N ASP A 326 -19.45 -14.03 11.25
CA ASP A 326 -20.12 -13.30 12.34
C ASP A 326 -21.60 -13.02 12.03
N VAL A 327 -21.97 -12.82 10.76
CA VAL A 327 -23.38 -12.78 10.32
C VAL A 327 -24.05 -14.15 10.52
N GLN A 328 -23.40 -15.26 10.19
CA GLN A 328 -23.92 -16.61 10.46
C GLN A 328 -24.12 -16.85 11.96
N ARG A 329 -23.13 -16.50 12.80
CA ARG A 329 -23.24 -16.56 14.27
C ARG A 329 -24.40 -15.71 14.81
N TYR A 330 -24.60 -14.51 14.28
CA TYR A 330 -25.71 -13.64 14.66
C TYR A 330 -27.08 -14.24 14.26
N GLN A 331 -27.18 -14.84 13.08
CA GLN A 331 -28.41 -15.52 12.63
C GLN A 331 -28.72 -16.76 13.50
N GLU A 332 -27.71 -17.58 13.82
CA GLU A 332 -27.85 -18.75 14.69
C GLU A 332 -28.31 -18.35 16.09
N ARG A 333 -27.62 -17.36 16.71
CA ARG A 333 -28.02 -16.77 17.98
C ARG A 333 -29.48 -16.30 17.95
N LYS A 334 -29.89 -15.60 16.88
CA LYS A 334 -31.26 -15.08 16.71
C LYS A 334 -32.30 -16.18 16.44
N ARG A 335 -31.89 -17.40 16.08
CA ARG A 335 -32.77 -18.59 16.08
C ARG A 335 -32.94 -19.12 17.50
N ILE A 336 -31.84 -19.32 18.22
CA ILE A 336 -31.82 -19.81 19.60
C ILE A 336 -32.59 -18.85 20.53
N GLU A 337 -32.45 -17.53 20.40
CA GLU A 337 -33.21 -16.54 21.17
C GLU A 337 -34.74 -16.65 20.95
N LYS A 338 -35.19 -17.06 19.76
CA LYS A 338 -36.62 -17.33 19.50
C LYS A 338 -37.07 -18.66 20.10
N GLU A 339 -36.23 -19.69 20.00
CA GLU A 339 -36.51 -21.02 20.58
C GLU A 339 -36.64 -20.91 22.12
N ILE A 340 -35.75 -20.15 22.77
CA ILE A 340 -35.81 -19.82 24.20
C ILE A 340 -37.12 -19.09 24.53
N ALA A 341 -37.47 -18.00 23.81
CA ALA A 341 -38.69 -17.24 24.08
C ALA A 341 -39.99 -18.08 23.92
N VAL A 342 -39.99 -19.10 23.08
CA VAL A 342 -41.11 -20.07 22.97
C VAL A 342 -41.12 -21.05 24.15
N LEU A 343 -39.95 -21.55 24.57
CA LEU A 343 -39.81 -22.46 25.71
C LEU A 343 -40.14 -21.79 27.05
N GLU A 344 -39.78 -20.51 27.23
CA GLU A 344 -40.12 -19.68 28.40
C GLU A 344 -41.64 -19.56 28.62
N VAL A 345 -42.43 -19.55 27.53
CA VAL A 345 -43.90 -19.59 27.61
C VAL A 345 -44.43 -21.02 27.80
N LEU A 346 -43.79 -22.01 27.17
CA LEU A 346 -44.25 -23.40 27.21
C LEU A 346 -44.03 -24.09 28.58
N ILE A 347 -42.95 -23.75 29.30
CA ILE A 347 -42.62 -24.37 30.60
C ILE A 347 -43.71 -24.08 31.65
N PRO A 348 -44.10 -22.81 31.95
CA PRO A 348 -45.18 -22.53 32.89
C PRO A 348 -46.54 -23.09 32.46
N VAL A 349 -46.78 -23.20 31.14
CA VAL A 349 -47.99 -23.85 30.61
C VAL A 349 -47.99 -25.34 30.94
N ASN A 350 -46.87 -26.06 30.74
CA ASN A 350 -46.77 -27.47 31.12
C ASN A 350 -46.89 -27.67 32.64
N GLU A 351 -46.23 -26.84 33.45
CA GLU A 351 -46.37 -26.86 34.91
C GLU A 351 -47.82 -26.66 35.37
N TYR A 352 -48.54 -25.72 34.74
CA TYR A 352 -49.97 -25.50 34.97
C TYR A 352 -50.80 -26.73 34.56
N HIS A 353 -50.50 -27.38 33.42
CA HIS A 353 -51.17 -28.60 33.00
C HIS A 353 -50.98 -29.75 34.00
N GLU A 354 -49.74 -29.99 34.46
CA GLU A 354 -49.46 -30.99 35.48
C GLU A 354 -50.12 -30.66 36.84
N ALA A 355 -50.09 -29.39 37.26
CA ALA A 355 -50.73 -28.95 38.50
C ALA A 355 -52.26 -29.11 38.43
N LYS A 356 -52.86 -28.83 37.27
CA LYS A 356 -54.28 -29.01 36.97
C LYS A 356 -54.67 -30.50 36.98
N GLU A 357 -53.85 -31.38 36.43
CA GLU A 357 -54.05 -32.83 36.55
C GLU A 357 -53.93 -33.31 38.00
N ARG A 358 -52.89 -32.90 38.73
CA ARG A 358 -52.71 -33.22 40.16
C ARG A 358 -53.93 -32.76 40.97
N TYR A 359 -54.41 -31.54 40.74
CA TYR A 359 -55.64 -31.01 41.34
C TYR A 359 -56.88 -31.84 40.99
N GLN A 360 -57.08 -32.20 39.72
CA GLN A 360 -58.26 -32.96 39.29
C GLN A 360 -58.27 -34.37 39.89
N ARG A 361 -57.13 -35.08 39.86
CA ARG A 361 -56.95 -36.39 40.53
C ARG A 361 -57.23 -36.29 42.04
N ALA A 362 -56.81 -35.21 42.70
CA ALA A 362 -57.08 -34.96 44.12
C ALA A 362 -58.57 -34.64 44.39
N LYS A 363 -59.22 -33.87 43.53
CA LYS A 363 -60.63 -33.47 43.60
C LYS A 363 -61.58 -34.66 43.43
N ASP A 364 -61.30 -35.57 42.50
CA ASP A 364 -62.11 -36.77 42.32
C ASP A 364 -61.87 -37.79 43.45
N ARG A 365 -60.63 -37.92 43.94
CA ARG A 365 -60.35 -38.66 45.19
C ARG A 365 -61.06 -38.03 46.40
N GLN A 366 -61.17 -36.70 46.49
CA GLN A 366 -61.93 -36.02 47.53
C GLN A 366 -63.43 -36.35 47.44
N ARG A 367 -64.01 -36.34 46.23
CA ARG A 367 -65.41 -36.73 45.98
C ARG A 367 -65.68 -38.17 46.42
N ASP A 368 -64.82 -39.12 46.03
CA ASP A 368 -64.90 -40.52 46.43
C ASP A 368 -64.84 -40.69 47.96
N LEU A 369 -63.88 -40.03 48.62
CA LEU A 369 -63.76 -40.07 50.07
C LEU A 369 -64.98 -39.43 50.76
N HIS A 370 -65.52 -38.33 50.22
CA HIS A 370 -66.75 -37.72 50.76
C HIS A 370 -67.97 -38.64 50.61
N ALA A 371 -68.08 -39.37 49.50
CA ALA A 371 -69.14 -40.36 49.27
C ALA A 371 -68.98 -41.58 50.20
N ARG A 372 -67.75 -42.04 50.44
CA ARG A 372 -67.44 -43.10 51.43
C ARG A 372 -67.76 -42.65 52.85
N VAL A 373 -67.36 -41.43 53.24
CA VAL A 373 -67.66 -40.85 54.56
C VAL A 373 -69.17 -40.68 54.76
N ARG A 374 -69.92 -40.26 53.73
CA ARG A 374 -71.39 -40.23 53.79
C ARG A 374 -71.96 -41.63 54.04
N LYS A 375 -71.65 -42.60 53.17
CA LYS A 375 -72.09 -44.00 53.34
C LYS A 375 -71.69 -44.63 54.69
N LEU A 376 -70.55 -44.26 55.27
CA LEU A 376 -70.13 -44.71 56.59
C LEU A 376 -70.89 -44.02 57.72
N LYS A 377 -71.20 -42.73 57.62
CA LYS A 377 -72.12 -42.05 58.56
C LYS A 377 -73.52 -42.66 58.50
N ASP A 378 -74.04 -42.90 57.30
CA ASP A 378 -75.35 -43.51 57.08
C ASP A 378 -75.40 -44.94 57.69
N ARG A 379 -74.35 -45.75 57.50
CA ARG A 379 -74.22 -47.09 58.11
C ARG A 379 -74.02 -47.06 59.63
N ASN A 380 -73.36 -46.04 60.16
CA ASN A 380 -73.13 -45.89 61.60
C ASN A 380 -74.29 -45.19 62.32
N ALA A 381 -75.24 -44.56 61.62
CA ALA A 381 -76.42 -43.94 62.22
C ALA A 381 -77.17 -44.85 63.22
N PRO A 382 -77.48 -46.13 62.93
CA PRO A 382 -78.08 -47.04 63.92
C PRO A 382 -77.14 -47.37 65.10
N ALA A 383 -75.81 -47.35 64.89
CA ALA A 383 -74.84 -47.58 65.97
C ALA A 383 -74.73 -46.34 66.89
N HIS A 384 -74.77 -45.13 66.34
CA HIS A 384 -74.85 -43.89 67.11
C HIS A 384 -76.16 -43.78 67.88
N ALA A 385 -77.31 -44.06 67.24
CA ALA A 385 -78.61 -44.10 67.92
C ALA A 385 -78.63 -45.15 69.07
N LYS A 386 -77.98 -46.31 68.88
CA LYS A 386 -77.86 -47.32 69.93
C LYS A 386 -76.89 -46.91 71.05
N LEU A 387 -75.84 -46.15 70.75
CA LEU A 387 -74.98 -45.52 71.76
C LEU A 387 -75.73 -44.44 72.57
N GLU A 388 -76.58 -43.64 71.93
CA GLU A 388 -77.45 -42.67 72.63
C GLU A 388 -78.47 -43.38 73.54
N GLN A 389 -79.11 -44.45 73.06
CA GLN A 389 -79.97 -45.31 73.88
C GLN A 389 -79.22 -45.92 75.08
N LEU A 390 -78.01 -46.44 74.86
CA LEU A 390 -77.16 -46.96 75.93
C LEU A 390 -76.71 -45.87 76.92
N ALA A 391 -76.47 -44.63 76.46
CA ALA A 391 -76.15 -43.51 77.33
C ALA A 391 -77.36 -43.05 78.18
N ILE A 392 -78.57 -43.15 77.66
CA ILE A 392 -79.82 -42.96 78.42
C ILE A 392 -79.96 -44.06 79.47
N GLN A 393 -79.85 -45.33 79.07
CA GLN A 393 -79.90 -46.47 79.98
C GLN A 393 -78.81 -46.41 81.08
N HIS A 394 -77.59 -45.97 80.75
CA HIS A 394 -76.53 -45.78 81.74
C HIS A 394 -76.91 -44.69 82.77
N LYS A 395 -77.46 -43.55 82.33
CA LYS A 395 -77.98 -42.51 83.25
C LYS A 395 -79.12 -43.01 84.14
N GLU A 396 -79.96 -43.92 83.65
CA GLU A 396 -81.01 -44.55 84.45
C GLU A 396 -80.44 -45.57 85.46
N CYS A 397 -79.47 -46.38 85.05
CA CYS A 397 -78.74 -47.29 85.92
C CYS A 397 -77.96 -46.54 87.02
N GLU A 398 -77.34 -45.39 86.74
CA GLU A 398 -76.71 -44.57 87.78
C GLU A 398 -77.72 -43.96 88.76
N LYS A 399 -78.86 -43.45 88.28
CA LYS A 399 -79.97 -43.01 89.14
C LYS A 399 -80.46 -44.16 90.04
N ALA A 400 -80.53 -45.38 89.53
CA ALA A 400 -80.88 -46.57 90.31
C ALA A 400 -79.78 -46.97 91.31
N ARG A 401 -78.49 -46.83 90.94
CA ARG A 401 -77.34 -47.10 91.81
C ARG A 401 -77.30 -46.14 93.00
N GLU A 402 -77.45 -44.84 92.76
CA GLU A 402 -77.48 -43.85 93.84
C GLU A 402 -78.71 -44.03 94.75
N LYS A 403 -79.89 -44.39 94.22
CA LYS A 403 -81.06 -44.78 95.04
C LYS A 403 -80.79 -46.00 95.94
N LYS A 404 -80.10 -47.03 95.45
CA LYS A 404 -79.71 -48.18 96.30
C LYS A 404 -78.65 -47.80 97.35
N LYS A 405 -77.68 -46.95 96.97
CA LYS A 405 -76.60 -46.45 97.84
C LYS A 405 -77.13 -45.60 99.00
N THR A 406 -78.10 -44.72 98.76
CA THR A 406 -78.74 -43.93 99.85
C THR A 406 -79.56 -44.82 100.78
N ALA A 407 -80.32 -45.78 100.25
CA ALA A 407 -81.08 -46.74 101.05
C ALA A 407 -80.17 -47.61 101.95
N SER A 408 -79.03 -48.11 101.42
CA SER A 408 -78.03 -48.81 102.24
C SER A 408 -77.41 -47.90 103.31
N ARG A 409 -77.15 -46.63 103.00
CA ARG A 409 -76.65 -45.65 103.98
C ARG A 409 -77.63 -45.43 105.13
N GLN A 410 -78.93 -45.30 104.82
CA GLN A 410 -80.00 -45.18 105.83
C GLN A 410 -80.09 -46.43 106.73
N LYS A 411 -80.04 -47.64 106.16
CA LYS A 411 -80.03 -48.89 106.93
C LYS A 411 -78.79 -49.00 107.84
N PHE A 412 -77.61 -48.59 107.36
CA PHE A 412 -76.39 -48.55 108.17
C PHE A 412 -76.49 -47.54 109.31
N GLN A 413 -77.08 -46.35 109.07
CA GLN A 413 -77.36 -45.34 110.10
C GLN A 413 -78.26 -45.90 111.21
N GLN A 414 -79.36 -46.58 110.84
CA GLN A 414 -80.28 -47.22 111.80
C GLN A 414 -79.59 -48.31 112.63
N MET A 415 -78.70 -49.11 112.02
CA MET A 415 -77.94 -50.15 112.70
C MET A 415 -76.96 -49.55 113.73
N LYS A 416 -76.22 -48.50 113.36
CA LYS A 416 -75.30 -47.80 114.25
C LYS A 416 -76.01 -47.13 115.43
N ASN A 417 -77.19 -46.56 115.20
CA ASN A 417 -77.99 -45.95 116.27
C ASN A 417 -78.52 -46.97 117.28
N LYS A 418 -78.86 -48.20 116.85
CA LYS A 418 -79.24 -49.29 117.78
C LYS A 418 -78.05 -49.77 118.60
N TRP A 419 -76.88 -49.97 117.99
CA TRP A 419 -75.66 -50.44 118.67
C TRP A 419 -75.22 -49.50 119.80
N ASN A 420 -75.24 -48.18 119.55
CA ASN A 420 -74.92 -47.17 120.56
C ASN A 420 -75.87 -47.14 121.78
N ALA A 421 -77.09 -47.68 121.65
CA ALA A 421 -78.07 -47.70 122.74
C ALA A 421 -77.87 -48.86 123.73
N THR A 422 -77.22 -49.95 123.32
CA THR A 422 -77.08 -51.18 124.12
C THR A 422 -75.86 -51.18 125.06
N GLN A 423 -74.88 -50.31 124.80
CA GLN A 423 -73.61 -50.24 125.56
C GLN A 423 -73.64 -49.26 126.75
N ARG A 424 -74.79 -48.63 127.06
CA ARG A 424 -74.90 -47.54 128.05
C ARG A 424 -75.71 -47.88 129.31
N THR A 425 -76.10 -49.15 129.48
CA THR A 425 -77.06 -49.60 130.50
C THR A 425 -76.67 -50.91 131.19
N SER A 426 -75.42 -51.35 131.09
CA SER A 426 -74.93 -52.60 131.71
C SER A 426 -73.73 -52.37 132.63
N LEU A 427 -73.96 -52.49 133.94
CA LEU A 427 -73.00 -52.66 135.03
C LEU A 427 -71.99 -51.52 135.26
N THR A 428 -72.48 -50.44 135.87
CA THR A 428 -71.87 -49.97 137.12
C THR A 428 -72.53 -50.72 138.28
N ASP A 429 -71.85 -51.68 138.90
CA ASP A 429 -72.18 -52.20 140.25
C ASP A 429 -71.07 -53.16 140.75
N TRP A 430 -71.09 -53.44 142.06
CA TRP A 430 -70.17 -54.30 142.84
C TRP A 430 -68.79 -53.75 143.21
N THR A 431 -68.74 -53.22 144.43
CA THR A 431 -67.56 -53.11 145.31
C THR A 431 -67.23 -54.43 146.01
N VAL A 432 -65.94 -54.70 146.23
CA VAL A 432 -65.38 -55.09 147.54
C VAL A 432 -64.12 -54.25 147.74
#